data_AF-A0A5C6Y0I3-F1
#
_entry.id   AF-A0A5C6Y0I3-F1
#
_cell.length_a   1.000
_cell.length_b   1.000
_cell.length_c   1.000
_cell.angle_alpha   90.00
_cell.angle_beta   90.00
_cell.angle_gamma   90.00
#
_symmetry.space_group_name_H-M   'P 1'
#
loop_
_entity.id
_entity.type
_entity.pdbx_description
1 polymer ?
#
loop_
_entity_poly.entity_id
_entity_poly.type
_entity_poly.pdbx_seq_one_letter_code
_entity_poly.pdbx_strand_id
1 'polypeptide(L)' 'MNKNLNTEEVKSHIAIELHSLPLAMRTVFELYTNQHLELKEIAQIMSNTIQEVELLLKESKKALQVSFFNRYAVNS' A
#
# COMPACT_ATOMS: atom_id res chain seq x y z
N MET A 1 27.55 -10.27 11.65
CA MET A 1 27.06 -9.39 10.56
C MET A 1 25.61 -9.08 10.84
N ASN A 2 25.35 -8.09 11.71
CA ASN A 2 24.00 -7.71 12.09
C ASN A 2 23.51 -6.71 11.06
N LYS A 3 22.69 -7.17 10.12
CA LYS A 3 22.06 -6.30 9.11
C LYS A 3 20.96 -5.52 9.83
N ASN A 4 21.36 -4.46 10.53
CA ASN A 4 20.45 -3.40 10.95
C ASN A 4 19.90 -2.80 9.66
N LEU A 5 18.75 -3.29 9.21
CA LEU A 5 17.98 -2.71 8.13
C LEU A 5 17.74 -1.25 8.52
N ASN A 6 18.46 -0.34 7.87
CA ASN A 6 18.34 1.07 8.15
C ASN A 6 16.88 1.44 7.84
N THR A 7 16.18 2.08 8.77
CA THR A 7 14.74 2.38 8.64
C THR A 7 14.43 3.13 7.34
N GLU A 8 15.41 3.88 6.83
CA GLU A 8 15.36 4.58 5.55
C GLU A 8 15.44 3.67 4.32
N GLU A 9 16.19 2.56 4.36
CA GLU A 9 16.17 1.55 3.29
C GLU A 9 14.80 0.85 3.23
N VAL A 10 14.22 0.56 4.39
CA VAL A 10 12.87 -0.03 4.46
C VAL A 10 11.83 0.93 3.89
N LYS A 11 11.85 2.22 4.28
CA LYS A 11 10.94 3.24 3.74
C LYS A 11 11.09 3.46 2.23
N SER A 12 12.33 3.51 1.74
CA SER A 12 12.62 3.66 0.31
C SER A 12 12.05 2.51 -0.52
N HIS A 13 12.15 1.27 -0.03
CA HIS A 13 11.59 0.12 -0.72
C HIS A 13 10.06 0.06 -0.68
N ILE A 14 9.44 0.46 0.43
CA ILE A 14 7.98 0.59 0.53
C ILE A 14 7.46 1.59 -0.51
N ALA A 15 8.17 2.71 -0.70
CA ALA A 15 7.83 3.70 -1.71
C ALA A 15 7.91 3.10 -3.13
N ILE A 16 8.96 2.34 -3.45
CA ILE A 16 9.10 1.66 -4.75
C ILE A 16 7.94 0.69 -5.01
N GLU A 17 7.59 -0.13 -4.02
CA GLU A 17 6.51 -1.11 -4.16
C GLU A 17 5.13 -0.48 -4.22
N LEU A 18 4.90 0.61 -3.49
CA LEU A 18 3.68 1.40 -3.62
C LEU A 18 3.58 2.06 -5.01
N HIS A 19 4.68 2.56 -5.56
CA HIS A 19 4.71 3.12 -6.91
C HIS A 19 4.49 2.09 -8.02
N SER A 20 4.70 0.81 -7.75
CA SER A 20 4.41 -0.29 -8.69
C SER A 20 2.91 -0.62 -8.81
N LEU A 21 2.08 -0.17 -7.86
CA LEU A 21 0.65 -0.43 -7.88
C LEU A 21 -0.07 0.38 -8.96
N PRO A 22 -1.19 -0.14 -9.50
CA PRO A 22 -2.13 0.66 -10.28
C PRO A 22 -2.52 1.94 -9.55
N LEU A 23 -2.63 3.05 -10.30
CA LEU A 23 -2.85 4.37 -9.73
C LEU A 23 -4.03 4.41 -8.75
N ALA A 24 -5.17 3.80 -9.11
CA ALA A 24 -6.35 3.77 -8.25
C ALA A 24 -6.10 3.07 -6.90
N MET A 25 -5.36 1.96 -6.90
CA MET A 25 -5.00 1.23 -5.69
C MET A 25 -4.06 2.03 -4.80
N ARG A 26 -3.05 2.69 -5.40
CA ARG A 26 -2.13 3.58 -4.69
C ARG A 26 -2.87 4.77 -4.08
N THR A 27 -3.71 5.44 -4.85
CA THR A 27 -4.48 6.61 -4.40
C THR A 27 -5.39 6.26 -3.23
N VAL A 28 -6.16 5.16 -3.31
CA VAL A 28 -7.00 4.71 -2.19
C VAL A 28 -6.17 4.43 -0.94
N PHE A 29 -5.02 3.76 -1.11
CA PHE A 29 -4.14 3.45 0.01
C PHE A 29 -3.60 4.72 0.68
N GLU A 30 -3.07 5.67 -0.09
CA GLU A 30 -2.52 6.92 0.43
C GLU A 30 -3.58 7.81 1.11
N LEU A 31 -4.77 7.91 0.52
CA LEU A 31 -5.87 8.65 1.13
C LEU A 31 -6.32 8.02 2.45
N TYR A 32 -6.32 6.69 2.53
CA TYR A 32 -6.69 5.96 3.74
C TYR A 32 -5.60 6.04 4.83
N THR A 33 -4.32 5.86 4.48
CA THR A 33 -3.24 5.75 5.49
C THR A 33 -2.59 7.06 5.84
N ASN A 34 -2.42 7.98 4.88
CA ASN A 34 -1.66 9.22 5.08
C ASN A 34 -2.59 10.39 5.36
N GLN A 35 -3.77 10.40 4.74
CA GLN A 35 -4.78 11.44 4.94
C GLN A 35 -5.88 11.03 5.92
N HIS A 36 -5.88 9.76 6.38
CA HIS A 36 -6.83 9.21 7.35
C HIS A 36 -8.30 9.42 6.97
N LEU A 37 -8.60 9.41 5.66
CA LEU A 37 -9.96 9.55 5.18
C LEU A 37 -10.74 8.24 5.31
N GLU A 38 -12.02 8.37 5.61
CA GLU A 38 -12.96 7.25 5.63
C GLU A 38 -13.27 6.77 4.21
N LEU A 39 -13.62 5.48 4.06
CA LEU A 39 -13.87 4.88 2.74
C LEU A 39 -14.97 5.60 1.95
N LYS A 40 -15.96 6.15 2.67
CA LYS A 40 -17.04 6.95 2.07
C LYS A 40 -16.54 8.27 1.50
N GLU A 41 -15.60 8.93 2.17
CA GLU A 41 -15.00 10.19 1.70
C GLU A 41 -14.11 9.93 0.49
N ILE A 42 -13.34 8.85 0.53
CA ILE A 42 -12.50 8.41 -0.60
C ILE A 42 -13.38 8.08 -1.82
N ALA A 43 -14.50 7.38 -1.62
CA ALA A 43 -15.45 7.06 -2.68
C ALA A 43 -16.00 8.33 -3.36
N GLN A 44 -16.31 9.36 -2.57
CA GLN A 44 -16.74 10.66 -3.10
C GLN A 44 -15.62 11.36 -3.89
N ILE A 45 -14.39 11.40 -3.36
CA ILE A 45 -13.24 12.03 -4.02
C ILE A 45 -12.93 11.36 -5.37
N MET A 46 -12.98 10.03 -5.40
CA MET A 46 -12.63 9.23 -6.58
C MET A 46 -13.79 9.01 -7.55
N SER A 47 -15.00 9.49 -7.22
CA SER A 47 -16.23 9.20 -7.98
C SER A 47 -16.46 7.69 -8.18
N ASN A 48 -16.15 6.91 -7.15
CA ASN A 48 -16.34 5.46 -7.11
C ASN A 48 -17.45 5.09 -6.12
N THR A 49 -17.91 3.85 -6.20
CA THR A 49 -18.75 3.26 -5.15
C THR A 49 -17.89 2.90 -3.94
N ILE A 50 -18.51 2.79 -2.76
CA ILE A 50 -17.81 2.36 -1.54
C ILE A 50 -17.22 0.95 -1.72
N GLN A 51 -17.92 0.07 -2.42
CA GLN A 51 -17.50 -1.30 -2.71
C GLN A 51 -16.24 -1.34 -3.60
N GLU A 52 -16.15 -0.45 -4.59
CA GLU A 52 -14.95 -0.31 -5.42
C GLU A 52 -13.75 0.17 -4.59
N VAL A 53 -13.96 1.15 -3.70
CA VAL A 53 -12.91 1.63 -2.80
C VAL A 53 -12.46 0.55 -1.81
N GLU A 54 -13.38 -0.22 -1.24
CA GLU A 54 -13.08 -1.36 -0.37
C GLU A 54 -12.22 -2.40 -1.09
N LEU A 55 -12.58 -2.73 -2.34
CA LEU A 55 -11.82 -3.68 -3.16
C LEU A 55 -10.41 -3.14 -3.47
N LEU A 56 -10.30 -1.89 -3.90
CA LEU A 56 -9.01 -1.24 -4.18
C LEU A 56 -8.11 -1.19 -2.94
N LEU A 57 -8.68 -0.91 -1.76
CA LEU A 57 -7.93 -0.92 -0.50
C LEU A 57 -7.50 -2.33 -0.10
N LYS A 58 -8.36 -3.33 -0.31
CA LYS A 58 -8.04 -4.73 -0.02
C LYS A 58 -6.91 -5.23 -0.91
N GLU A 59 -7.00 -4.99 -2.21
CA GLU A 59 -6.00 -5.43 -3.17
C GLU A 59 -4.67 -4.67 -2.99
N SER A 60 -4.70 -3.39 -2.60
CA SER A 60 -3.46 -2.64 -2.33
C SER A 60 -2.72 -3.21 -1.11
N LYS A 61 -3.45 -3.48 -0.01
CA LYS A 61 -2.90 -4.15 1.19
C LYS A 61 -2.32 -5.52 0.86
N LYS A 62 -3.02 -6.31 0.05
CA LYS A 62 -2.58 -7.65 -0.36
C LYS A 62 -1.31 -7.60 -1.22
N ALA A 63 -1.26 -6.70 -2.20
CA ALA A 63 -0.09 -6.54 -3.06
C ALA A 63 1.16 -6.15 -2.25
N LEU A 64 1.01 -5.20 -1.32
CA LEU A 64 2.08 -4.82 -0.40
C LEU A 64 2.50 -5.98 0.50
N GLN A 65 1.55 -6.74 1.08
CA GLN A 65 1.87 -7.92 1.88
C GLN A 65 2.68 -8.95 1.10
N VAL A 66 2.27 -9.29 -0.13
CA VAL A 66 2.98 -10.25 -0.98
C VAL A 66 4.40 -9.79 -1.26
N SER A 67 4.61 -8.51 -1.55
CA SER A 67 5.94 -7.99 -1.84
C SER A 67 6.85 -8.04 -0.60
N PHE A 68 6.32 -7.71 0.59
CA PHE A 68 7.02 -7.91 1.85
C PHE A 68 7.36 -9.38 2.11
N PHE A 69 6.41 -10.31 1.96
CA PHE A 69 6.64 -11.73 2.21
C PHE A 69 7.70 -12.32 1.27
N ASN A 70 7.65 -12.01 -0.04
CA ASN A 70 8.66 -12.45 -0.99
C ASN A 70 10.07 -11.94 -0.63
N ARG A 71 10.18 -10.76 -0.01
CA ARG A 71 11.47 -10.18 0.39
C ARG A 71 12.09 -10.85 1.62
N TYR A 72 11.26 -11.28 2.58
CA TYR A 72 11.76 -11.89 3.82
C TYR A 72 11.78 -13.42 3.78
N ALA A 73 11.01 -14.07 2.91
CA ALA A 73 11.06 -15.52 2.68
C ALA A 73 12.32 -15.97 1.92
N VAL A 74 12.99 -15.08 1.19
CA VAL A 74 14.24 -15.39 0.45
C VAL A 74 15.49 -15.36 1.37
N ASN A 75 15.33 -15.07 2.67
CA ASN A 75 16.42 -15.08 3.65
C ASN A 75 16.23 -16.11 4.80
N SER A 76 15.40 -17.13 4.62
CA SER A 76 15.25 -18.26 5.56
C SER A 76 15.91 -19.53 5.05
#